data_AF-K5WQN5-F1
#
_entry.id   AF-K5WQN5-F1
#
_cell.length_a   1.000
_cell.length_b   1.000
_cell.length_c   1.000
_cell.angle_alpha   90.00
_cell.angle_beta   90.00
_cell.angle_gamma   90.00
#
_symmetry.space_group_name_H-M   'P 1'
#
loop_
_entity.id
_entity.type
_entity.pdbx_description
1 polymer ?
#
loop_
_entity_poly.entity_id
_entity_poly.type
_entity_poly.pdbx_seq_one_letter_code
_entity_poly.pdbx_strand_id
1 'polypeptide(L)'
;MDSFFSDKLNSNYVPSDDEIVAIKELLVEPYQRLKDISGEIGDIESQLERLLKEKGDLDDQLKAHKALLSPARRLSPNVIQKIFLYCLPSEHNPVMSSREAPLLLGRICSQWRDIALATPQLW
;
A
#
# COMPACT_ATOMS: atom_id res chain seq x y z
N MET A 1 -21.64 -25.33 -22.97
CA MET A 1 -22.08 -26.69 -23.28
C MET A 1 -23.57 -26.72 -23.05
N ASP A 2 -24.37 -26.80 -24.11
CA ASP A 2 -25.79 -27.08 -23.97
C ASP A 2 -25.94 -28.56 -23.62
N SER A 3 -26.18 -28.83 -22.33
CA SER A 3 -26.43 -30.19 -21.87
C SER A 3 -27.87 -30.58 -22.19
N PHE A 4 -28.14 -31.87 -22.30
CA PHE A 4 -29.51 -32.41 -22.43
C PHE A 4 -30.45 -31.98 -21.28
N PHE A 5 -29.90 -31.49 -20.17
CA PHE A 5 -30.64 -31.02 -19.01
C PHE A 5 -30.81 -29.50 -18.95
N SER A 6 -30.27 -28.74 -19.92
CA SER A 6 -30.27 -27.26 -19.91
C SER A 6 -31.67 -26.68 -19.72
N ASP A 7 -32.68 -27.22 -20.41
CA ASP A 7 -34.08 -26.75 -20.34
C ASP A 7 -34.76 -27.04 -18.99
N LYS A 8 -34.15 -27.92 -18.19
CA LYS A 8 -34.65 -28.34 -16.87
C LYS A 8 -33.93 -27.62 -15.73
N LEU A 9 -32.85 -26.89 -16.00
CA LEU A 9 -32.12 -26.10 -15.00
C LEU A 9 -33.01 -24.97 -14.46
N ASN A 10 -32.83 -24.61 -13.18
CA ASN A 10 -33.63 -23.58 -12.48
C ASN A 10 -35.15 -23.85 -12.46
N SER A 11 -35.55 -25.12 -12.49
CA SER A 11 -36.95 -25.55 -12.38
C SER A 11 -37.17 -26.48 -11.18
N ASN A 12 -38.43 -26.75 -10.84
CA ASN A 12 -38.79 -27.75 -9.82
C ASN A 12 -38.84 -29.19 -10.38
N TYR A 13 -38.20 -29.44 -11.53
CA TYR A 13 -38.16 -30.78 -12.14
C TYR A 13 -37.41 -31.77 -11.25
N VAL A 14 -38.00 -32.95 -11.05
CA VAL A 14 -37.39 -34.04 -10.28
C VAL A 14 -36.82 -35.07 -11.27
N PRO A 15 -35.49 -35.27 -11.32
CA PRO A 15 -34.89 -36.25 -12.22
C PRO A 15 -35.23 -37.69 -11.81
N SER A 16 -35.35 -38.59 -12.79
CA SER A 16 -35.42 -40.03 -12.52
C SER A 16 -34.07 -40.60 -12.07
N ASP A 17 -34.03 -41.82 -11.54
CA ASP A 17 -32.79 -42.47 -11.10
C ASP A 17 -31.75 -42.57 -12.23
N ASP A 18 -32.18 -42.88 -13.46
CA ASP A 18 -31.30 -42.92 -14.64
C ASP A 18 -30.77 -41.54 -15.01
N GLU A 19 -31.62 -40.50 -14.92
CA GLU A 19 -31.20 -39.12 -15.16
C GLU A 19 -30.20 -38.65 -14.09
N ILE A 20 -30.36 -39.06 -12.83
CA ILE A 20 -29.40 -38.76 -11.76
C ILE A 20 -28.02 -39.34 -12.09
N VAL A 21 -27.95 -40.56 -12.60
CA VAL A 21 -26.68 -41.18 -13.01
C VAL A 21 -26.06 -40.40 -14.17
N ALA A 22 -26.83 -40.09 -15.21
CA ALA A 22 -26.35 -39.33 -16.37
C ALA A 22 -25.86 -37.91 -15.98
N ILE A 23 -26.57 -37.24 -15.07
CA ILE A 23 -26.16 -35.92 -14.54
C ILE A 23 -24.84 -36.05 -13.78
N LYS A 24 -24.70 -37.05 -12.90
CA LYS A 24 -23.45 -37.26 -12.15
C LYS A 24 -22.26 -37.48 -13.06
N GLU A 25 -22.41 -38.29 -14.10
CA GLU A 25 -21.35 -38.51 -15.10
C GLU A 25 -21.00 -37.23 -15.86
N LEU A 26 -22.00 -36.45 -16.29
CA LEU A 26 -21.80 -35.17 -16.97
C LEU A 26 -21.04 -34.15 -16.10
N LEU A 27 -21.22 -34.20 -14.76
CA LEU A 27 -20.58 -33.27 -13.83
C LEU A 27 -19.13 -33.61 -13.48
N VAL A 28 -18.63 -34.79 -13.83
CA VAL A 28 -17.26 -35.22 -13.46
C VAL A 28 -16.20 -34.29 -14.07
N GLU A 29 -16.28 -34.03 -15.37
CA GLU A 29 -15.29 -33.19 -16.08
C GLU A 29 -15.36 -31.72 -15.63
N PRO A 30 -16.53 -31.06 -15.55
CA PRO A 30 -16.63 -29.70 -15.01
C PRO A 30 -16.14 -29.56 -13.57
N TYR A 31 -16.42 -30.55 -12.72
CA TYR A 31 -15.93 -30.53 -11.34
C TYR A 31 -14.41 -30.62 -11.26
N GLN A 32 -13.81 -31.51 -12.06
CA GLN A 32 -12.37 -31.62 -12.14
C GLN A 32 -11.74 -30.33 -12.68
N ARG A 33 -12.31 -29.75 -13.74
CA ARG A 33 -11.82 -28.49 -14.31
C ARG A 33 -11.90 -27.34 -13.32
N LEU A 34 -12.98 -27.25 -12.55
CA LEU A 34 -13.15 -26.23 -11.50
C LEU A 34 -12.08 -26.39 -10.41
N LYS A 35 -11.82 -27.63 -9.99
CA LYS A 35 -10.77 -27.93 -9.01
C LYS A 35 -9.39 -27.52 -9.50
N ASP A 36 -9.06 -27.83 -10.75
CA ASP A 36 -7.78 -27.47 -11.35
C ASP A 36 -7.60 -25.95 -11.43
N ILE A 37 -8.61 -25.22 -11.92
CA ILE A 37 -8.58 -23.74 -11.99
C ILE A 37 -8.44 -23.13 -10.60
N SER A 38 -9.15 -23.67 -9.60
CA SER A 38 -9.05 -23.17 -8.23
C SER A 38 -7.65 -23.38 -7.64
N GLY A 39 -6.98 -24.48 -8.00
CA GLY A 39 -5.57 -24.72 -7.66
C GLY A 39 -4.64 -23.70 -8.33
N GLU A 40 -4.79 -23.50 -9.64
CA GLU A 40 -4.00 -22.50 -10.39
C GLU A 40 -4.16 -21.08 -9.81
N ILE A 41 -5.38 -20.70 -9.43
CA ILE A 41 -5.65 -19.41 -8.77
C ILE A 41 -4.86 -19.32 -7.45
N GLY A 42 -4.96 -20.33 -6.59
CA GLY A 42 -4.26 -20.32 -5.30
C GLY A 42 -2.73 -20.23 -5.45
N ASP A 43 -2.17 -20.91 -6.44
CA ASP A 43 -0.73 -20.86 -6.74
C ASP A 43 -0.31 -19.46 -7.22
N ILE A 44 -1.10 -18.84 -8.09
CA ILE A 44 -0.84 -17.47 -8.59
C ILE A 44 -0.99 -16.44 -7.47
N GLU A 45 -2.01 -16.55 -6.63
CA GLU A 45 -2.22 -15.67 -5.47
C GLU A 45 -1.04 -15.74 -4.50
N SER A 46 -0.53 -16.95 -4.22
CA SER A 46 0.65 -17.15 -3.38
C SER A 46 1.91 -16.50 -3.98
N GLN A 47 2.09 -16.60 -5.29
CA GLN A 47 3.19 -15.94 -5.98
C GLN A 47 3.07 -14.41 -5.94
N LEU A 48 1.85 -13.89 -6.10
CA LEU A 48 1.58 -12.47 -6.02
C LEU A 48 1.87 -11.92 -4.63
N GLU A 49 1.44 -12.61 -3.57
CA GLU A 49 1.70 -12.22 -2.19
C GLU A 49 3.21 -12.13 -1.91
N ARG A 50 3.98 -13.14 -2.35
CA ARG A 50 5.44 -13.13 -2.22
C ARG A 50 6.07 -11.92 -2.92
N LEU A 51 5.67 -11.63 -4.16
CA LEU A 51 6.21 -10.51 -4.93
C LEU A 51 5.83 -9.15 -4.35
N LEU A 52 4.60 -9.00 -3.83
CA LEU A 52 4.18 -7.78 -3.16
C LEU A 52 4.99 -7.50 -1.90
N LYS A 53 5.28 -8.55 -1.12
CA LYS A 53 6.17 -8.46 0.04
C LYS A 53 7.57 -8.02 -0.35
N GLU A 54 8.19 -8.69 -1.32
CA GLU A 54 9.52 -8.36 -1.81
C GLU A 54 9.60 -6.92 -2.35
N LYS A 55 8.59 -6.49 -3.10
CA LYS A 55 8.46 -5.12 -3.57
C LYS A 55 8.40 -4.12 -2.40
N GLY A 56 7.63 -4.42 -1.36
CA GLY A 56 7.53 -3.60 -0.15
C GLY A 56 8.89 -3.45 0.54
N ASP A 57 9.57 -4.57 0.78
CA ASP A 57 10.89 -4.58 1.42
C ASP A 57 11.92 -3.77 0.62
N LEU A 58 11.92 -3.89 -0.72
CA LEU A 58 12.80 -3.11 -1.60
C LEU A 58 12.46 -1.61 -1.60
N ASP A 59 11.18 -1.25 -1.61
CA ASP A 59 10.76 0.15 -1.56
C ASP A 59 11.22 0.83 -0.26
N ASP A 60 11.08 0.14 0.87
CA ASP A 60 11.56 0.63 2.17
C ASP A 60 13.08 0.79 2.20
N GLN A 61 13.82 -0.19 1.67
CA GLN A 61 15.28 -0.08 1.51
C GLN A 61 15.66 1.12 0.64
N LEU A 62 15.02 1.29 -0.52
CA LEU A 62 15.30 2.39 -1.44
C LEU A 62 14.98 3.75 -0.80
N LYS A 63 13.85 3.87 -0.09
CA LYS A 63 13.48 5.08 0.65
C LYS A 63 14.52 5.43 1.70
N ALA A 64 14.97 4.45 2.49
CA ALA A 64 15.99 4.67 3.52
C ALA A 64 17.31 5.17 2.91
N HIS A 65 17.77 4.55 1.81
CA HIS A 65 19.00 4.97 1.13
C HIS A 65 18.86 6.34 0.44
N LYS A 66 17.73 6.63 -0.20
CA LYS A 66 17.44 7.96 -0.74
C LYS A 66 17.43 9.02 0.36
N ALA A 67 16.88 8.71 1.52
CA ALA A 67 16.89 9.61 2.67
C ALA A 67 18.31 9.90 3.17
N LEU A 68 19.25 8.96 3.08
CA LEU A 68 20.67 9.19 3.38
C LEU A 68 21.32 10.17 2.40
N LEU A 69 20.89 10.15 1.13
CA LEU A 69 21.38 11.05 0.09
C LEU A 69 20.73 12.44 0.13
N SER A 70 19.71 12.65 0.97
CA SER A 70 19.00 13.92 1.07
C SER A 70 19.97 15.09 1.38
N PRO A 71 19.91 16.20 0.62
CA PRO A 71 20.70 17.40 0.90
C PRO A 71 20.50 17.92 2.33
N ALA A 72 19.31 17.70 2.91
CA ALA A 72 19.00 18.09 4.28
C ALA A 72 19.96 17.49 5.32
N ARG A 73 20.56 16.31 5.06
CA ARG A 73 21.58 15.70 5.95
C ARG A 73 22.99 16.26 5.75
N ARG A 74 23.25 16.95 4.63
CA ARG A 74 24.57 17.53 4.29
C ARG A 74 24.68 19.00 4.69
N LEU A 75 23.55 19.67 4.91
CA LEU A 75 23.55 21.04 5.39
C LEU A 75 24.05 21.07 6.84
N SER A 76 25.04 21.93 7.10
CA SER A 76 25.50 22.14 8.47
C SER A 76 24.36 22.72 9.33
N PRO A 77 24.30 22.42 10.64
CA PRO A 77 23.30 22.98 11.54
C PRO A 77 23.20 24.51 11.47
N ASN A 78 24.34 25.20 11.31
CA ASN A 78 24.39 26.66 11.18
C ASN A 78 23.71 27.18 9.91
N VAL A 79 23.82 26.46 8.79
CA VAL A 79 23.15 26.85 7.54
C VAL A 79 21.64 26.64 7.67
N ILE A 80 21.21 25.53 8.25
CA ILE A 80 19.79 25.25 8.52
C ILE A 80 19.20 26.33 9.44
N GLN A 81 19.90 26.66 10.53
CA GLN A 81 19.51 27.74 11.45
C GLN A 81 19.33 29.07 10.73
N LYS A 82 20.31 29.48 9.90
CA LYS A 82 20.20 30.71 9.11
C LYS A 82 18.99 30.68 8.17
N ILE A 83 18.76 29.57 7.47
CA ILE A 83 17.58 29.41 6.61
C ILE A 83 16.30 29.60 7.44
N PHE A 84 16.21 29.01 8.64
CA PHE A 84 15.01 29.12 9.48
C PHE A 84 14.73 30.56 9.88
N LEU A 85 15.77 31.33 10.22
CA LEU A 85 15.63 32.76 10.54
C LEU A 85 15.08 33.56 9.35
N TYR A 86 15.46 33.20 8.12
CA TYR A 86 14.90 33.82 6.90
C TYR A 86 13.48 33.37 6.57
N CYS A 87 12.97 32.30 7.20
CA CYS A 87 11.61 31.82 7.02
C CYS A 87 10.62 32.39 8.03
N LEU A 88 11.07 33.23 8.97
CA LEU A 88 10.18 33.88 9.94
C LEU A 88 9.25 34.90 9.24
N PRO A 89 8.04 35.13 9.76
CA PRO A 89 7.14 36.14 9.21
C PRO A 89 7.77 37.53 9.27
N SER A 90 7.68 38.29 8.18
CA SER A 90 8.21 39.66 8.12
C SER A 90 7.26 40.71 8.70
N GLU A 91 5.96 40.40 8.74
CA GLU A 91 4.90 41.36 9.09
C GLU A 91 4.45 41.26 10.55
N HIS A 92 4.78 40.17 11.23
CA HIS A 92 4.38 39.93 12.61
C HIS A 92 5.38 39.02 13.31
N ASN A 93 5.27 38.95 14.65
CA ASN A 93 6.07 38.01 15.43
C ASN A 93 5.66 36.55 15.15
N PRO A 94 6.60 35.59 15.27
CA PRO A 94 6.28 34.18 15.12
C PRO A 94 5.17 33.75 16.08
N VAL A 95 4.23 32.95 15.57
CA VAL A 95 3.12 32.42 16.35
C VAL A 95 3.24 30.90 16.50
N MET A 96 2.65 30.35 17.56
CA MET A 96 2.63 28.90 17.82
C MET A 96 1.63 28.17 16.91
N SER A 97 1.79 28.32 15.59
CA SER A 97 0.98 27.72 14.54
C SER A 97 1.73 26.59 13.85
N SER A 98 1.08 25.43 13.68
CA SER A 98 1.67 24.31 12.94
C SER A 98 1.83 24.57 11.43
N ARG A 99 1.33 25.71 10.95
CA ARG A 99 1.33 26.12 9.54
C ARG A 99 2.41 27.17 9.22
N GLU A 100 3.15 27.65 10.22
CA GLU A 100 4.12 28.73 10.08
C GLU A 100 5.43 28.40 10.79
N ALA A 101 6.51 29.10 10.44
CA ALA A 101 7.77 28.99 11.15
C ALA A 101 7.65 29.56 12.58
N PRO A 102 8.35 28.99 13.57
CA PRO A 102 9.32 27.89 13.42
C PRO A 102 8.73 26.48 13.49
N LEU A 103 7.47 26.32 13.94
CA LEU A 103 6.88 24.99 14.18
C LEU A 103 6.71 24.16 12.90
N LEU A 104 6.39 24.79 11.76
CA LEU A 104 6.32 24.12 10.47
C LEU A 104 7.66 23.46 10.09
N LEU A 105 8.77 24.15 10.34
CA LEU A 105 10.13 23.71 9.98
C LEU A 105 10.56 22.50 10.82
N GLY A 106 10.20 22.48 12.11
CA GLY A 106 10.43 21.35 13.02
C GLY A 106 9.62 20.08 12.70
N ARG A 107 8.73 20.11 11.72
CA ARG A 107 7.96 18.91 11.27
C ARG A 107 8.63 18.16 10.13
N ILE A 108 9.69 18.71 9.54
CA ILE A 108 10.37 18.12 8.38
C ILE A 108 11.14 16.85 8.78
N CYS A 109 11.98 16.92 9.82
CA CYS A 109 12.65 15.76 10.40
C CYS A 109 13.08 16.04 11.86
N SER A 110 13.55 15.01 12.57
CA SER A 110 14.03 15.14 13.95
C SER A 110 15.19 16.13 14.07
N GLN A 111 16.19 16.03 13.20
CA GLN A 111 17.35 16.93 13.19
C GLN A 111 16.95 18.41 13.05
N TRP A 112 15.98 18.71 12.18
CA TRP A 112 15.48 20.07 11.97
C TRP A 112 14.71 20.57 13.19
N ARG A 113 13.96 19.69 13.86
CA ARG A 113 13.31 20.00 15.13
C ARG A 113 14.32 20.33 16.23
N ASP A 114 15.37 19.53 16.35
CA ASP A 114 16.42 19.75 17.34
C ASP A 114 17.11 21.11 17.12
N ILE A 115 17.41 21.44 15.86
CA ILE A 115 17.97 22.75 15.48
C ILE A 115 17.01 23.89 15.83
N ALA A 116 15.71 23.76 15.53
CA ALA A 116 14.72 24.79 15.84
C ALA A 116 14.61 25.03 17.36
N LEU A 117 14.55 23.96 18.16
CA LEU A 117 14.49 24.04 19.62
C LEU A 117 15.79 24.60 20.21
N ALA A 118 16.94 24.31 19.62
CA ALA A 118 18.24 24.83 20.03
C ALA A 118 18.52 26.26 19.53
N THR A 119 17.58 26.90 18.82
CA THR A 119 17.73 28.26 18.29
C THR A 119 16.73 29.21 18.98
N PRO A 120 17.13 29.89 20.07
CA PRO A 120 16.24 30.81 20.80
C PRO A 120 15.70 31.96 19.94
N GLN A 121 16.43 32.40 18.92
CA GLN A 121 16.05 33.50 18.02
C GLN A 121 14.81 33.22 17.16
N LEU A 122 14.31 31.99 17.14
CA LEU A 122 13.13 31.59 16.37
C LEU A 122 11.80 31.81 17.12
N TRP A 123 11.86 32.07 18.43
CA TRP A 123 10.72 32.18 19.34
C TRP A 123 10.60 33.60 19.88
#